data_AF-A0A8J7EGU9-F1
#
_entry.id   AF-A0A8J7EGU9-F1
#
_cell.length_a   1.000
_cell.length_b   1.000
_cell.length_c   1.000
_cell.angle_alpha   90.00
_cell.angle_beta   90.00
_cell.angle_gamma   90.00
#
_symmetry.space_group_name_H-M   'P 1'
#
loop_
_entity.id
_entity.type
_entity.pdbx_description
1 polymer ?
#
loop_
_entity_poly.entity_id
_entity_poly.type
_entity_poly.pdbx_seq_one_letter_code
_entity_poly.pdbx_strand_id
1 'polypeptide(L)' 'MTRVQLALNVSDIDAAVDFYTKLFATEPAKRRPGYANFTIAEPPLKLVLMENPGAAGKLNHLGVVD' A
#
# COMPACT_ATOMS: atom_id res chain seq x y z
N MET A 1 5.47 15.53 8.31
CA MET A 1 4.64 15.22 9.49
C MET A 1 4.65 13.72 9.58
N THR A 2 5.19 13.17 10.66
CA THR A 2 5.42 11.73 10.80
C THR A 2 4.12 10.93 10.62
N ARG A 3 4.17 9.87 9.82
CA ARG A 3 3.07 8.96 9.53
C ARG A 3 3.52 7.50 9.62
N VAL A 4 2.56 6.61 9.84
CA VAL A 4 2.80 5.16 9.79
C VAL A 4 3.00 4.74 8.33
N GLN A 5 3.94 3.82 8.10
CA GLN A 5 4.01 3.03 6.87
C GLN A 5 3.49 1.63 7.11
N LEU A 6 2.54 1.20 6.28
CA LEU A 6 2.01 -0.16 6.24
C LEU A 6 2.34 -0.76 4.89
N ALA A 7 3.21 -1.77 4.86
CA ALA A 7 3.52 -2.53 3.66
C ALA A 7 2.83 -3.90 3.70
N LEU A 8 2.09 -4.22 2.63
CA LEU A 8 1.30 -5.45 2.52
C LEU A 8 1.76 -6.28 1.32
N ASN A 9 1.85 -7.59 1.52
CA ASN A 9 1.85 -8.57 0.45
C ASN A 9 0.42 -8.75 -0.06
N VAL A 10 0.23 -8.60 -1.36
CA VAL A 10 -1.04 -8.81 -2.06
C VAL A 10 -0.92 -9.92 -3.09
N SER A 11 -2.00 -10.64 -3.37
CA SER A 11 -1.99 -11.71 -4.37
C SER A 11 -2.22 -11.20 -5.79
N ASP A 12 -2.84 -10.02 -5.91
CA ASP A 12 -3.15 -9.35 -7.18
C ASP A 12 -3.00 -7.85 -6.93
N ILE A 13 -2.05 -7.21 -7.63
CA ILE A 13 -1.76 -5.80 -7.44
C ILE A 13 -2.85 -4.90 -8.00
N ASP A 14 -3.51 -5.29 -9.08
CA ASP A 14 -4.50 -4.46 -9.76
C ASP A 14 -5.80 -4.43 -8.95
N ALA A 15 -6.23 -5.58 -8.43
CA ALA A 15 -7.36 -5.68 -7.52
C ALA A 15 -7.11 -4.92 -6.21
N ALA A 16 -5.89 -5.01 -5.65
CA ALA A 16 -5.54 -4.29 -4.44
C ALA A 16 -5.50 -2.77 -4.65
N VAL A 17 -4.95 -2.31 -5.78
CA VAL A 17 -4.96 -0.89 -6.13
C VAL A 17 -6.39 -0.37 -6.26
N ASP A 18 -7.27 -1.07 -6.97
CA ASP A 18 -8.68 -0.66 -7.10
C ASP A 18 -9.38 -0.56 -5.74
N PHE A 19 -9.20 -1.55 -4.88
CA PHE A 19 -9.76 -1.57 -3.53
C PHE A 19 -9.27 -0.37 -2.69
N TYR A 20 -7.95 -0.17 -2.59
CA TYR A 20 -7.40 0.87 -1.73
C TYR A 20 -7.60 2.28 -2.28
N THR A 21 -7.71 2.43 -3.60
CA THR A 21 -8.10 3.69 -4.24
C THR A 21 -9.50 4.10 -3.80
N LYS A 22 -10.46 3.16 -3.82
CA LYS A 22 -11.84 3.41 -3.35
C LYS A 22 -11.89 3.65 -1.85
N LEU A 23 -11.18 2.85 -1.05
CA LEU A 23 -11.19 2.95 0.41
C LEU A 23 -10.71 4.32 0.89
N PHE A 24 -9.65 4.85 0.29
CA PHE A 24 -9.04 6.12 0.71
C PHE A 24 -9.39 7.30 -0.20
N ALA A 25 -10.26 7.10 -1.19
CA ALA A 25 -10.59 8.08 -2.22
C ALA A 25 -9.34 8.80 -2.79
N THR A 26 -8.25 8.06 -2.98
CA THR A 26 -6.92 8.59 -3.29
C THR A 26 -6.23 7.66 -4.28
N GLU A 27 -5.72 8.19 -5.38
CA GLU A 27 -4.95 7.42 -6.36
C GLU A 27 -3.54 7.03 -5.84
N PRO A 28 -2.92 5.97 -6.38
CA PRO A 28 -1.54 5.63 -6.05
C PRO A 28 -0.59 6.79 -6.41
N ALA A 29 0.26 7.18 -5.45
CA ALA A 29 1.34 8.13 -5.70
C ALA A 29 2.43 7.55 -6.61
N LYS A 30 2.56 6.21 -6.66
CA LYS A 30 3.49 5.52 -7.54
C LYS A 30 2.99 4.11 -7.87
N ARG A 31 3.13 3.72 -9.14
CA ARG A 31 2.80 2.38 -9.64
C ARG A 31 3.93 1.81 -10.50
N ARG A 32 4.19 0.52 -10.37
CA ARG A 32 5.14 -0.30 -11.14
C ARG A 32 4.58 -1.73 -11.24
N PRO A 33 5.06 -2.58 -12.16
CA PRO A 33 4.68 -4.00 -12.17
C PRO A 33 4.89 -4.64 -10.78
N GLY A 34 3.85 -5.27 -10.23
CA GLY A 34 3.86 -5.90 -8.91
C GLY A 34 3.98 -4.94 -7.71
N TYR A 35 3.86 -3.63 -7.89
CA TYR A 35 4.07 -2.66 -6.81
C TYR A 35 3.22 -1.39 -6.95
N ALA A 36 2.67 -0.93 -5.84
CA ALA A 36 2.06 0.40 -5.74
C ALA A 36 2.31 1.02 -4.37
N ASN A 37 2.29 2.35 -4.29
CA ASN A 37 2.18 3.03 -3.01
C ASN A 37 1.23 4.22 -3.06
N PHE A 38 0.62 4.51 -1.91
CA PHE A 38 -0.26 5.65 -1.69
C PHE A 38 0.35 6.56 -0.64
N THR A 39 0.05 7.85 -0.75
CA THR A 39 0.36 8.84 0.27
C THR A 39 -0.97 9.46 0.67
N ILE A 40 -1.53 8.98 1.78
CA ILE A 40 -2.86 9.37 2.25
C ILE A 40 -2.69 10.48 3.28
N ALA A 41 -3.47 11.56 3.13
CA ALA A 41 -3.39 12.73 3.99
C ALA A 41 -4.11 12.50 5.33
N GLU A 42 -5.31 11.93 5.28
CA GLU A 42 -6.14 11.69 6.46
C GLU A 42 -6.82 10.30 6.35
N PRO A 43 -6.51 9.35 7.25
CA PRO A 43 -5.44 9.43 8.26
C PRO A 43 -4.04 9.51 7.60
N PRO A 44 -3.05 10.17 8.24
CA PRO A 44 -1.68 10.18 7.73
C PRO A 44 -1.13 8.76 7.60
N LEU A 45 -0.99 8.27 6.35
CA LEU A 45 -0.57 6.90 6.07
C LEU A 45 0.27 6.83 4.79
N LYS A 46 1.36 6.07 4.87
CA LYS A 46 2.07 5.55 3.70
C LYS A 46 1.67 4.09 3.49
N LEU A 47 0.81 3.82 2.53
CA LEU A 47 0.44 2.45 2.18
C LEU A 47 1.34 1.96 1.05
N VAL A 48 1.94 0.78 1.21
CA VAL A 48 2.77 0.12 0.19
C VAL A 48 2.18 -1.26 -0.10
N LEU A 49 1.96 -1.56 -1.37
CA LEU A 49 1.43 -2.84 -1.84
C LEU A 49 2.51 -3.53 -2.68
N MET A 50 2.79 -4.79 -2.36
CA MET A 50 3.76 -5.63 -3.06
C MET A 50 3.07 -6.92 -3.49
N GLU A 51 3.02 -7.19 -4.79
CA GLU A 51 2.47 -8.44 -5.28
C GLU A 51 3.40 -9.59 -4.93
N ASN A 52 2.89 -10.51 -4.10
CA ASN A 52 3.59 -11.70 -3.70
C ASN A 52 2.56 -12.78 -3.31
N PRO A 53 2.01 -13.51 -4.30
CA PRO A 53 1.01 -14.55 -4.05
C PRO A 53 1.52 -15.69 -3.16
N GLY A 54 2.83 -15.92 -3.15
CA GLY A 54 3.50 -16.95 -2.35
C GLY A 54 3.95 -16.50 -0.96
N ALA A 55 3.62 -15.27 -0.53
CA ALA A 55 4.03 -14.77 0.78
C ALA A 55 3.40 -15.58 1.92
N ALA A 56 4.21 -15.93 2.92
CA ALA A 56 3.76 -16.64 4.13
C ALA A 56 2.75 -15.82 4.97
N GLY A 57 2.70 -14.50 4.80
CA GLY A 57 1.79 -13.61 5.52
C GLY A 57 1.47 -12.34 4.74
N LYS A 58 0.37 -11.68 5.12
CA LYS A 58 -0.11 -10.45 4.48
C LYS A 58 0.67 -9.20 4.89
N LEU A 59 1.09 -9.12 6.16
CA LEU A 59 1.98 -8.04 6.57
C LEU A 59 3.37 -8.29 5.96
N ASN A 60 3.89 -7.32 5.22
CA ASN A 60 5.25 -7.36 4.70
C ASN A 60 6.22 -6.71 5.70
N HIS A 61 6.02 -5.42 6.00
CA HIS A 61 6.75 -4.72 7.05
C HIS A 61 6.01 -3.45 7.50
N LEU A 62 6.48 -2.86 8.61
CA LEU A 62 5.99 -1.61 9.16
C LEU A 62 7.12 -0.57 9.19
N GLY A 63 6.73 0.69 9.21
CA GLY A 63 7.68 1.80 9.36
C GLY A 63 7.04 3.05 9.93
N VAL A 64 7.89 4.02 10.25
CA VAL A 64 7.51 5.39 10.63
C VAL A 64 8.29 6.30 9.68
N VAL A 65 7.57 7.08 8.87
CA VAL A 65 8.14 7.91 7.81
C VAL A 65 7.63 9.34 7.91
N ASP A 66 8.41 10.30 7.48
CA ASP A 66 8.23 11.75 7.66
C ASP A 66 7.29 12.43 6.66
#